data_AF-A0A141SCV2-F1
#
_entry.id   AF-A0A141SCV2-F1
#
_cell.length_a   1.000
_cell.length_b   1.000
_cell.length_c   1.000
_cell.angle_alpha   90.00
_cell.angle_beta   90.00
_cell.angle_gamma   90.00
#
_symmetry.space_group_name_H-M   'P 1'
#
loop_
_entity.id
_entity.type
_entity.pdbx_description
1 polymer ?
#
loop_
_entity_poly.entity_id
_entity_poly.type
_entity_poly.pdbx_seq_one_letter_code
_entity_poly.pdbx_strand_id
1 'polypeptide(L)'
;MHFNNINLINKQIVNMDNQIVYNNRAINILLQGFDNLYIRKRVIDKIRISSLINYNKELKINDINSIIIKLSLSGFFHYTNTSVKSINNKIYLIINLKLNPIVKNINVINSSKLKIPKNYLKNLLDSYVGYPKNFIYHKQILKQIEFWYLLKGYRWVKVLANYIGPNNQSLNIKILEGKICEYELKCINIIDNIKEKEINHLITKELKIIRDQTLNINNLENGITKLKKQRVILDCNYQIVQNNYGLKILIQYKLLKNHYDTYFLNKLSLYHIHSAFNSLIKNTSFKYINFSYKVYYNFNYLINNLFIDKLVNSTFYKIGLNLEKIYLYSDIVLSQFYKKLLYCTYNLNQKQNDLLIKFELNFRKYQISLSYSSSRIYLYNYCDSQASLHIFKAIQEKDNQIFQLSL
;
A
#
# COMPACT_ATOMS: atom_id res chain seq x y z
N MET A 1 -31.18 16.34 3.80
CA MET A 1 -32.58 16.01 4.15
C MET A 1 -32.81 15.57 5.60
N HIS A 2 -31.82 15.05 6.36
CA HIS A 2 -32.06 14.59 7.75
C HIS A 2 -32.18 15.69 8.83
N PHE A 3 -31.59 16.88 8.64
CA PHE A 3 -31.63 17.94 9.66
C PHE A 3 -33.01 18.59 9.83
N ASN A 4 -33.85 18.61 8.78
CA ASN A 4 -35.20 19.19 8.86
C ASN A 4 -36.16 18.34 9.73
N ASN A 5 -35.89 17.05 9.92
CA ASN A 5 -36.73 16.18 10.75
C ASN A 5 -36.53 16.40 12.26
N ILE A 6 -35.36 16.84 12.69
CA ILE A 6 -35.09 17.08 14.13
C ILE A 6 -35.92 18.26 14.64
N ASN A 7 -36.06 19.32 13.84
CA ASN A 7 -36.89 20.48 14.19
C ASN A 7 -38.40 20.14 14.20
N LEU A 8 -38.85 19.20 13.35
CA LEU A 8 -40.23 18.72 13.35
C LEU A 8 -40.54 17.83 14.57
N ILE A 9 -39.60 16.98 14.99
CA ILE A 9 -39.73 16.16 16.20
C ILE A 9 -39.85 17.05 17.45
N ASN A 10 -39.03 18.09 17.56
CA ASN A 10 -39.14 19.05 18.67
C ASN A 10 -40.49 19.79 18.67
N LYS A 11 -41.04 20.10 17.49
CA LYS A 11 -42.36 20.75 17.37
C LYS A 11 -43.52 19.83 17.76
N GLN A 12 -43.42 18.53 17.52
CA GLN A 12 -44.43 17.55 17.94
C GLN A 12 -44.38 17.25 19.44
N ILE A 13 -43.19 17.27 20.06
CA ILE A 13 -43.03 17.09 21.51
C ILE A 13 -43.65 18.26 22.29
N VAL A 14 -43.60 19.49 21.75
CA VAL A 14 -44.18 20.71 22.36
C VAL A 14 -45.71 20.76 22.28
N ASN A 15 -46.35 19.88 21.49
CA ASN A 15 -47.80 19.83 21.31
C ASN A 15 -48.49 18.67 22.07
N MET A 16 -47.79 17.94 22.95
CA MET A 16 -48.52 17.15 23.95
C MET A 16 -49.32 18.15 24.79
N ASP A 17 -50.66 18.10 24.72
CA ASP A 17 -51.54 19.02 25.43
C ASP A 17 -50.98 19.30 26.83
N ASN A 18 -50.56 20.56 27.04
CA ASN A 18 -49.94 21.00 28.28
C ASN A 18 -50.76 20.60 29.51
N GLN A 19 -52.06 20.37 29.37
CA GLN A 19 -52.97 19.89 30.42
C GLN A 19 -52.63 18.49 30.98
N ILE A 20 -52.02 17.59 30.22
CA ILE A 20 -51.67 16.23 30.69
C ILE A 20 -50.35 16.26 31.49
N VAL A 21 -49.47 17.21 31.15
CA VAL A 21 -48.15 17.41 31.77
C VAL A 21 -48.26 17.97 33.20
N TYR A 22 -49.31 18.75 33.50
CA TYR A 22 -49.44 19.47 34.77
C TYR A 22 -49.90 18.63 35.97
N ASN A 23 -50.47 17.43 35.76
CA ASN A 23 -51.15 16.71 36.84
C ASN A 23 -50.34 15.59 37.52
N ASN A 24 -49.05 15.38 37.18
CA ASN A 24 -48.16 14.40 37.85
C ASN A 24 -48.77 12.99 38.04
N ARG A 25 -49.69 12.55 37.17
CA ARG A 25 -50.30 11.21 37.27
C ARG A 25 -49.42 10.17 36.59
N ALA A 26 -49.44 8.95 37.11
CA ALA A 26 -48.88 7.78 36.46
C ALA A 26 -49.39 7.65 35.02
N ILE A 27 -48.47 7.68 34.05
CA ILE A 27 -48.78 7.45 32.63
C ILE A 27 -48.25 6.06 32.25
N ASN A 28 -49.15 5.17 31.89
CA ASN A 28 -48.77 3.89 31.32
C ASN A 28 -48.41 4.08 29.84
N ILE A 29 -47.29 3.49 29.38
CA ILE A 29 -46.88 3.57 27.97
C ILE A 29 -47.35 2.32 27.21
N LEU A 30 -48.05 2.53 26.10
CA LEU A 30 -48.42 1.49 25.15
C LEU A 30 -47.71 1.72 23.82
N LEU A 31 -46.97 0.73 23.33
CA LEU A 31 -46.36 0.75 22.00
C LEU A 31 -47.29 0.05 21.01
N GLN A 32 -47.70 0.75 19.94
CA GLN A 32 -48.56 0.24 18.87
C GLN A 32 -47.85 0.23 17.52
N GLY A 33 -48.33 -0.60 16.58
CA GLY A 33 -47.76 -0.75 15.23
C GLY A 33 -46.52 -1.66 15.17
N PHE A 34 -46.42 -2.59 16.13
CA PHE A 34 -45.29 -3.48 16.33
C PHE A 34 -45.75 -4.90 16.68
N ASP A 35 -46.53 -5.50 15.78
CA ASP A 35 -47.33 -6.70 16.08
C ASP A 35 -46.48 -7.97 16.19
N ASN A 36 -45.33 -8.02 15.52
CA ASN A 36 -44.39 -9.13 15.65
C ASN A 36 -43.59 -9.02 16.96
N LEU A 37 -43.99 -9.80 17.97
CA LEU A 37 -43.38 -9.83 19.32
C LEU A 37 -41.87 -10.12 19.30
N TYR A 38 -41.41 -10.98 18.38
CA TYR A 38 -40.00 -11.33 18.26
C TYR A 38 -39.16 -10.12 17.79
N ILE A 39 -39.59 -9.46 16.72
CA ILE A 39 -38.93 -8.24 16.23
C ILE A 39 -39.01 -7.15 17.30
N ARG A 40 -40.15 -7.06 18.03
CA ARG A 40 -40.37 -6.05 19.06
C ARG A 40 -39.34 -6.15 20.16
N LYS A 41 -39.18 -7.34 20.72
CA LYS A 41 -38.18 -7.62 21.76
C LYS A 41 -36.79 -7.23 21.28
N ARG A 42 -36.37 -7.70 20.10
CA ARG A 42 -35.04 -7.42 19.56
C ARG A 42 -34.77 -5.93 19.28
N VAL A 43 -35.75 -5.20 18.74
CA VAL A 43 -35.59 -3.76 18.49
C VAL A 43 -35.54 -2.99 19.80
N ILE A 44 -36.42 -3.29 20.75
CA ILE A 44 -36.41 -2.66 22.08
C ILE A 44 -35.10 -2.90 22.81
N ASP A 45 -34.58 -4.14 22.78
CA ASP A 45 -33.31 -4.49 23.39
C ASP A 45 -32.14 -3.73 22.76
N LYS A 46 -32.13 -3.59 21.42
CA LYS A 46 -31.11 -2.80 20.69
C LYS A 46 -31.17 -1.31 21.03
N ILE A 47 -32.36 -0.75 21.24
CA ILE A 47 -32.54 0.67 21.62
C ILE A 47 -32.25 0.89 23.12
N ARG A 48 -32.20 -0.19 23.92
CA ARG A 48 -31.94 -0.17 25.38
C ARG A 48 -32.98 0.66 26.13
N ILE A 49 -34.26 0.43 25.82
CA ILE A 49 -35.42 1.05 26.50
C ILE A 49 -36.27 0.03 27.27
N SER A 50 -35.87 -1.25 27.30
CA SER A 50 -36.59 -2.31 28.00
C SER A 50 -36.83 -2.02 29.48
N SER A 51 -35.83 -1.47 30.18
CA SER A 51 -35.96 -1.07 31.58
C SER A 51 -36.90 0.12 31.80
N LEU A 52 -37.08 0.96 30.79
CA LEU A 52 -37.90 2.18 30.83
C LEU A 52 -39.37 1.90 30.50
N ILE A 53 -39.67 0.85 29.74
CA ILE A 53 -41.05 0.48 29.37
C ILE A 53 -41.64 -0.52 30.39
N ASN A 54 -41.10 -0.57 31.60
CA ASN A 54 -41.60 -1.52 32.59
C ASN A 54 -43.03 -1.12 32.99
N TYR A 55 -44.01 -1.92 32.57
CA TYR A 55 -45.45 -1.59 32.53
C TYR A 55 -46.08 -1.18 33.86
N ASN A 56 -45.38 -1.41 34.97
CA ASN A 56 -45.88 -1.19 36.32
C ASN A 56 -45.19 -0.02 37.04
N LYS A 57 -44.27 0.70 36.38
CA LYS A 57 -43.59 1.86 36.98
C LYS A 57 -44.21 3.15 36.46
N GLU A 58 -44.52 4.05 37.37
CA GLU A 58 -44.85 5.44 37.03
C GLU A 58 -43.62 6.10 36.41
N LEU A 59 -43.77 6.66 35.21
CA LEU A 59 -42.68 7.31 34.48
C LEU A 59 -42.81 8.82 34.59
N LYS A 60 -41.68 9.49 34.82
CA LYS A 60 -41.63 10.95 34.76
C LYS A 60 -41.69 11.40 33.29
N ILE A 61 -42.14 12.62 33.07
CA ILE A 61 -42.16 13.25 31.73
C ILE A 61 -40.78 13.19 31.05
N ASN A 62 -39.71 13.37 31.81
CA ASN A 62 -38.35 13.27 31.28
C ASN A 62 -38.01 11.86 30.77
N ASP A 63 -38.49 10.81 31.45
CA ASP A 63 -38.31 9.42 31.02
C ASP A 63 -39.10 9.14 29.73
N ILE A 64 -40.33 9.63 29.67
CA ILE A 64 -41.20 9.56 28.49
C ILE A 64 -40.51 10.23 27.28
N ASN A 65 -40.03 11.46 27.47
CA ASN A 65 -39.33 12.21 26.44
C ASN A 65 -38.06 11.47 25.99
N SER A 66 -37.29 10.91 26.93
CA SER A 66 -36.13 10.10 26.62
C SER A 66 -36.50 8.88 25.77
N ILE A 67 -37.60 8.19 26.08
CA ILE A 67 -38.09 7.04 25.31
C ILE A 67 -38.47 7.46 23.89
N ILE A 68 -39.25 8.53 23.73
CA ILE A 68 -39.70 9.02 22.41
C ILE A 68 -38.51 9.46 21.56
N ILE A 69 -37.56 10.17 22.14
CA ILE A 69 -36.33 10.61 21.47
C ILE A 69 -35.51 9.37 21.05
N LYS A 70 -35.31 8.40 21.95
CA LYS A 70 -34.57 7.17 21.63
C LYS A 70 -35.26 6.37 20.51
N LEU A 71 -36.59 6.27 20.53
CA LEU A 71 -37.35 5.59 19.48
C LEU A 71 -37.21 6.31 18.14
N SER A 72 -37.46 7.62 18.10
CA SER A 72 -37.39 8.42 16.86
C SER A 72 -35.98 8.49 16.27
N LEU A 73 -34.96 8.63 17.11
CA LEU A 73 -33.56 8.66 16.69
C LEU A 73 -32.94 7.26 16.51
N SER A 74 -33.64 6.17 16.85
CA SER A 74 -33.07 4.82 16.71
C SER A 74 -32.75 4.43 15.27
N GLY A 75 -33.43 5.05 14.30
CA GLY A 75 -33.33 4.72 12.88
C GLY A 75 -34.13 3.50 12.43
N PHE A 76 -34.80 2.77 13.33
CA PHE A 76 -35.64 1.61 13.00
C PHE A 76 -37.05 1.98 12.48
N PHE A 77 -37.50 3.20 12.77
CA PHE A 77 -38.85 3.67 12.48
C PHE A 77 -38.82 4.76 11.42
N HIS A 78 -39.77 4.72 10.47
CA HIS A 78 -40.02 5.84 9.56
C HIS A 78 -41.14 6.76 10.07
N TYR A 79 -41.89 6.30 11.08
CA TYR A 79 -42.96 7.06 11.70
C TYR A 79 -43.02 6.77 13.19
N THR A 80 -43.10 7.85 13.96
CA THR A 80 -43.30 7.86 15.41
C THR A 80 -44.32 8.95 15.71
N ASN A 81 -45.44 8.59 16.33
CA ASN A 81 -46.44 9.56 16.78
C ASN A 81 -46.93 9.18 18.17
N THR A 82 -47.41 10.15 18.91
CA THR A 82 -47.89 9.96 20.28
C THR A 82 -49.31 10.47 20.40
N SER A 83 -50.15 9.73 21.13
CA SER A 83 -51.47 10.19 21.54
C SER A 83 -51.75 9.77 22.97
N VAL A 84 -52.68 10.45 23.63
CA VAL A 84 -53.07 10.12 25.00
C VAL A 84 -54.52 9.66 25.02
N LYS A 85 -54.79 8.61 25.79
CA LYS A 85 -56.15 8.11 26.04
C LYS A 85 -56.36 7.85 27.53
N SER A 86 -57.53 8.20 28.04
CA SER A 86 -57.98 7.79 29.37
C SER A 86 -58.83 6.52 29.23
N ILE A 87 -58.46 5.44 29.92
CA ILE A 87 -59.21 4.18 29.96
C ILE A 87 -59.36 3.79 31.43
N ASN A 88 -60.60 3.67 31.91
CA ASN A 88 -60.92 3.31 33.30
C ASN A 88 -60.18 4.17 34.33
N ASN A 89 -60.22 5.50 34.16
CA ASN A 89 -59.53 6.50 34.98
C ASN A 89 -57.99 6.41 35.00
N LYS A 90 -57.38 5.56 34.16
CA LYS A 90 -55.93 5.51 33.94
C LYS A 90 -55.55 6.23 32.66
N ILE A 91 -54.47 7.01 32.70
CA ILE A 91 -53.95 7.73 31.54
C ILE A 91 -52.91 6.85 30.84
N TYR A 92 -53.10 6.66 29.54
CA TYR A 92 -52.18 5.92 28.68
C TYR A 92 -51.58 6.84 27.63
N LEU A 93 -50.26 6.84 27.54
CA LEU A 93 -49.54 7.38 26.38
C LEU A 93 -49.37 6.26 25.36
N ILE A 94 -50.02 6.42 24.22
CA ILE A 94 -49.92 5.52 23.10
C ILE A 94 -48.85 6.06 22.15
N ILE A 95 -47.76 5.31 21.99
CA ILE A 95 -46.72 5.59 21.02
C ILE A 95 -46.97 4.71 19.79
N ASN A 96 -47.48 5.33 18.73
CA ASN A 96 -47.70 4.71 17.44
C ASN A 96 -46.41 4.68 16.64
N LEU A 97 -45.95 3.49 16.31
CA LEU A 97 -44.69 3.25 15.62
C LEU A 97 -44.97 2.58 14.27
N LYS A 98 -44.25 2.99 13.21
CA LYS A 98 -44.16 2.17 12.00
C LYS A 98 -42.70 1.85 11.68
N LEU A 99 -42.41 0.56 11.67
CA LEU A 99 -41.10 0.04 11.34
C LEU A 99 -40.72 0.31 9.88
N ASN A 100 -39.43 0.51 9.65
CA ASN A 100 -38.89 0.36 8.31
C ASN A 100 -39.08 -1.07 7.79
N PRO A 101 -39.16 -1.28 6.47
CA PRO A 101 -39.24 -2.62 5.90
C PRO A 101 -38.08 -3.51 6.38
N ILE A 102 -38.35 -4.80 6.56
CA ILE A 102 -37.33 -5.79 6.94
C ILE A 102 -36.37 -6.02 5.78
N VAL A 103 -35.06 -6.02 6.08
CA VAL A 103 -34.02 -6.38 5.12
C VAL A 103 -34.01 -7.90 4.98
N LYS A 104 -34.42 -8.39 3.81
CA LYS A 104 -34.43 -9.83 3.53
C LYS A 104 -33.09 -10.30 2.98
N ASN A 105 -32.52 -9.55 2.04
CA ASN A 105 -31.31 -9.93 1.33
C ASN A 105 -30.34 -8.77 1.25
N ILE A 106 -29.03 -9.08 1.24
CA ILE A 106 -27.96 -8.11 1.04
C ILE A 106 -27.05 -8.63 -0.07
N ASN A 107 -26.91 -7.86 -1.14
CA ASN A 107 -26.09 -8.21 -2.28
C ASN A 107 -24.86 -7.30 -2.33
N VAL A 108 -23.67 -7.87 -2.29
CA VAL A 108 -22.42 -7.13 -2.53
C VAL A 108 -21.99 -7.36 -3.97
N ILE A 109 -22.01 -6.30 -4.77
CA ILE A 109 -21.68 -6.34 -6.19
C ILE A 109 -20.22 -6.75 -6.37
N ASN A 110 -19.98 -7.74 -7.24
CA ASN A 110 -18.65 -8.26 -7.58
C ASN A 110 -17.82 -8.70 -6.37
N SER A 111 -18.45 -9.24 -5.32
CA SER A 111 -17.76 -9.62 -4.06
C SER A 111 -16.54 -10.52 -4.22
N SER A 112 -16.48 -11.37 -5.26
CA SER A 112 -15.33 -12.24 -5.56
C SER A 112 -14.09 -11.51 -6.08
N LYS A 113 -14.25 -10.29 -6.62
CA LYS A 113 -13.16 -9.49 -7.19
C LYS A 113 -12.63 -8.44 -6.22
N LEU A 114 -13.26 -8.27 -5.06
CA LEU A 114 -12.87 -7.29 -4.05
C LEU A 114 -11.66 -7.77 -3.25
N LYS A 115 -10.86 -6.82 -2.75
CA LYS A 115 -9.75 -7.08 -1.83
C LYS A 115 -10.23 -7.42 -0.43
N ILE A 116 -11.37 -6.89 0.00
CA ILE A 116 -11.96 -7.25 1.30
C ILE A 116 -12.45 -8.70 1.29
N PRO A 117 -12.08 -9.54 2.27
CA PRO A 117 -12.50 -10.93 2.30
C PRO A 117 -14.02 -11.07 2.36
N LYS A 118 -14.56 -12.00 1.56
CA LYS A 118 -16.00 -12.30 1.54
C LYS A 118 -16.53 -12.70 2.93
N ASN A 119 -15.75 -13.46 3.70
CA ASN A 119 -16.14 -13.88 5.05
C ASN A 119 -16.23 -12.69 6.03
N TYR A 120 -15.36 -11.69 5.90
CA TYR A 120 -15.44 -10.47 6.70
C TYR A 120 -16.73 -9.71 6.39
N LEU A 121 -17.03 -9.50 5.10
CA LEU A 121 -18.28 -8.87 4.68
C LEU A 121 -19.51 -9.64 5.15
N LYS A 122 -19.48 -10.97 5.03
CA LYS A 122 -20.57 -11.84 5.49
C LYS A 122 -20.84 -11.65 6.98
N ASN A 123 -19.82 -11.81 7.82
CA ASN A 123 -19.95 -11.67 9.27
C ASN A 123 -20.46 -10.28 9.68
N LEU A 124 -20.03 -9.24 8.97
CA LEU A 124 -20.43 -7.86 9.20
C LEU A 124 -21.89 -7.58 8.82
N LEU A 125 -22.38 -8.22 7.74
CA LEU A 125 -23.70 -7.97 7.16
C LEU A 125 -24.79 -8.94 7.65
N ASP A 126 -24.43 -10.15 8.08
CA ASP A 126 -25.36 -11.18 8.56
C ASP A 126 -26.22 -10.70 9.72
N SER A 127 -25.66 -9.84 10.58
CA SER A 127 -26.37 -9.19 11.70
C SER A 127 -27.51 -8.26 11.28
N TYR A 128 -27.56 -7.88 10.00
CA TYR A 128 -28.55 -6.94 9.45
C TYR A 128 -29.70 -7.65 8.74
N VAL A 129 -29.50 -8.88 8.27
CA VAL A 129 -30.54 -9.69 7.62
C VAL A 129 -31.61 -10.10 8.65
N GLY A 130 -32.89 -10.00 8.24
CA GLY A 130 -34.03 -10.32 9.10
C GLY A 130 -34.42 -9.21 10.09
N TYR A 131 -33.76 -8.04 10.05
CA TYR A 131 -34.10 -6.89 10.86
C TYR A 131 -34.77 -5.77 10.07
N PRO A 132 -35.61 -4.92 10.71
CA PRO A 132 -36.04 -3.67 10.11
C PRO A 132 -34.84 -2.80 9.75
N LYS A 133 -34.91 -2.09 8.62
CA LYS A 133 -33.81 -1.19 8.24
C LYS A 133 -33.52 -0.21 9.36
N ASN A 134 -32.24 0.00 9.59
CA ASN A 134 -31.74 0.96 10.54
C ASN A 134 -30.70 1.85 9.85
N PHE A 135 -31.04 3.11 9.62
CA PHE A 135 -30.15 4.04 8.91
C PHE A 135 -28.84 4.34 9.65
N ILE A 136 -28.85 4.30 10.98
CA ILE A 136 -27.65 4.49 11.81
C ILE A 136 -26.73 3.29 11.65
N TYR A 137 -27.26 2.09 11.85
CA TYR A 137 -26.51 0.85 11.75
C TYR A 137 -25.99 0.64 10.32
N HIS A 138 -26.80 0.97 9.33
CA HIS A 138 -26.40 0.98 7.93
C HIS A 138 -25.16 1.87 7.70
N LYS A 139 -25.18 3.12 8.16
CA LYS A 139 -24.04 4.04 8.06
C LYS A 139 -22.81 3.50 8.80
N GLN A 140 -22.98 2.87 9.96
CA GLN A 140 -21.88 2.26 10.71
C GLN A 140 -21.24 1.09 9.94
N ILE A 141 -22.05 0.20 9.34
CA ILE A 141 -21.57 -0.89 8.50
C ILE A 141 -20.74 -0.36 7.33
N LEU A 142 -21.23 0.64 6.60
CA LEU A 142 -20.49 1.21 5.47
C LEU A 142 -19.14 1.77 5.92
N LYS A 143 -19.13 2.50 7.05
CA LYS A 143 -17.89 3.02 7.65
C LYS A 143 -16.93 1.91 8.08
N GLN A 144 -17.42 0.79 8.62
CA GLN A 144 -16.57 -0.33 9.01
C GLN A 144 -15.92 -1.00 7.79
N ILE A 145 -16.64 -1.07 6.66
CA ILE A 145 -16.08 -1.52 5.39
C ILE A 145 -14.98 -0.54 4.93
N GLU A 146 -15.26 0.76 4.89
CA GLU A 146 -14.27 1.79 4.51
C GLU A 146 -13.04 1.77 5.42
N PHE A 147 -13.24 1.63 6.73
CA PHE A 147 -12.17 1.58 7.72
C PHE A 147 -11.26 0.36 7.54
N TRP A 148 -11.83 -0.81 7.20
CA TRP A 148 -11.04 -2.00 6.89
C TRP A 148 -10.04 -1.74 5.77
N TYR A 149 -10.49 -1.08 4.69
CA TYR A 149 -9.65 -0.71 3.56
C TYR A 149 -8.58 0.32 3.93
N LEU A 150 -8.97 1.34 4.70
CA LEU A 150 -8.07 2.40 5.16
C LEU A 150 -6.91 1.84 5.98
N LEU A 151 -7.17 0.91 6.90
CA LEU A 151 -6.13 0.24 7.70
C LEU A 151 -5.14 -0.57 6.85
N LYS A 152 -5.56 -1.02 5.65
CA LYS A 152 -4.68 -1.74 4.71
C LYS A 152 -3.99 -0.82 3.69
N GLY A 153 -4.21 0.49 3.76
CA GLY A 153 -3.58 1.48 2.87
C GLY A 153 -4.39 1.81 1.61
N TYR A 154 -5.65 1.36 1.51
CA TYR A 154 -6.53 1.72 0.40
C TYR A 154 -7.38 2.94 0.79
N ARG A 155 -6.92 4.15 0.42
CA ARG A 155 -7.53 5.41 0.90
C ARG A 155 -8.72 5.91 0.08
N TRP A 156 -8.76 5.61 -1.22
CA TRP A 156 -9.78 6.12 -2.16
C TRP A 156 -10.96 5.18 -2.33
N VAL A 157 -11.30 4.44 -1.26
CA VAL A 157 -12.43 3.53 -1.28
C VAL A 157 -13.72 4.30 -1.04
N LYS A 158 -14.75 4.01 -1.84
CA LYS A 158 -16.10 4.53 -1.65
C LYS A 158 -17.08 3.38 -1.57
N VAL A 159 -17.83 3.31 -0.48
CA VAL A 159 -18.88 2.30 -0.31
C VAL A 159 -20.22 2.96 -0.55
N LEU A 160 -20.90 2.52 -1.60
CA LEU A 160 -22.24 2.98 -1.96
C LEU A 160 -23.25 1.89 -1.61
N ALA A 161 -24.42 2.28 -1.12
CA ALA A 161 -25.45 1.31 -0.84
C ALA A 161 -26.84 1.87 -1.10
N ASN A 162 -27.66 1.07 -1.79
CA ASN A 162 -29.00 1.43 -2.23
C ASN A 162 -29.96 0.29 -1.91
N TYR A 163 -31.17 0.62 -1.47
CA TYR A 163 -32.22 -0.38 -1.33
C TYR A 163 -32.95 -0.56 -2.67
N ILE A 164 -33.25 -1.80 -3.01
CA ILE A 164 -33.92 -2.20 -4.25
C ILE A 164 -35.04 -3.22 -3.99
N GLY A 165 -35.87 -3.43 -5.01
CA GLY A 165 -36.96 -4.40 -5.01
C GLY A 165 -38.26 -3.87 -4.38
N PRO A 166 -39.33 -4.68 -4.40
CA PRO A 166 -40.62 -4.29 -3.83
C PRO A 166 -40.45 -4.02 -2.32
N ASN A 167 -41.00 -2.90 -1.86
CA ASN A 167 -40.88 -2.42 -0.48
C ASN A 167 -39.42 -2.21 -0.02
N ASN A 168 -38.48 -2.06 -0.95
CA ASN A 168 -37.07 -1.78 -0.67
C ASN A 168 -36.40 -2.86 0.23
N GLN A 169 -36.83 -4.13 0.17
CA GLN A 169 -36.41 -5.17 1.13
C GLN A 169 -35.00 -5.72 0.88
N SER A 170 -34.37 -5.40 -0.24
CA SER A 170 -33.02 -5.86 -0.58
C SER A 170 -32.03 -4.71 -0.54
N LEU A 171 -30.88 -4.90 0.10
CA LEU A 171 -29.80 -3.91 0.14
C LEU A 171 -28.71 -4.30 -0.86
N ASN A 172 -28.46 -3.45 -1.86
CA ASN A 172 -27.33 -3.59 -2.75
C ASN A 172 -26.17 -2.71 -2.29
N ILE A 173 -24.99 -3.29 -2.12
CA ILE A 173 -23.75 -2.60 -1.75
C ILE A 173 -22.77 -2.68 -2.92
N LYS A 174 -22.26 -1.52 -3.34
CA LYS A 174 -21.20 -1.37 -4.35
C LYS A 174 -19.96 -0.79 -3.69
N ILE A 175 -18.85 -1.50 -3.75
CA ILE A 175 -17.56 -1.04 -3.22
C ILE A 175 -16.69 -0.62 -4.40
N LEU A 176 -16.32 0.66 -4.44
CA LEU A 176 -15.40 1.23 -5.42
C LEU A 176 -14.03 1.36 -4.77
N GLU A 177 -13.05 0.55 -5.17
CA GLU A 177 -11.77 0.47 -4.45
C GLU A 177 -10.73 1.54 -4.82
N GLY A 178 -11.04 2.43 -5.78
CA GLY A 178 -10.07 3.44 -6.25
C GLY A 178 -8.99 2.82 -7.16
N LYS A 179 -9.40 2.42 -8.37
CA LYS A 179 -8.49 1.89 -9.38
C LYS A 179 -7.71 2.98 -10.09
N ILE A 180 -6.47 2.69 -10.43
CA ILE A 180 -5.58 3.58 -11.19
C ILE A 180 -6.02 3.57 -12.66
N CYS A 181 -6.52 4.70 -13.17
CA CYS A 181 -6.89 4.81 -14.58
C CYS A 181 -5.71 5.29 -15.43
N GLU A 182 -4.88 6.16 -14.87
CA GLU A 182 -3.78 6.83 -15.55
C GLU A 182 -2.68 7.16 -14.54
N TYR A 183 -1.42 7.18 -14.99
CA TYR A 183 -0.32 7.71 -14.21
C TYR A 183 0.70 8.39 -15.11
N GLU A 184 1.37 9.40 -14.57
CA GLU A 184 2.38 10.20 -15.24
C GLU A 184 3.62 10.31 -14.35
N LEU A 185 4.80 10.13 -14.93
CA LEU A 185 6.09 10.28 -14.25
C LEU A 185 6.84 11.44 -14.91
N LYS A 186 7.36 12.36 -14.09
CA LYS A 186 8.11 13.53 -14.54
C LYS A 186 9.40 13.68 -13.76
N CYS A 187 10.53 13.63 -14.46
CA CYS A 187 11.82 13.98 -13.89
C CYS A 187 11.98 15.52 -13.84
N ILE A 188 12.31 16.08 -12.67
CA ILE A 188 12.45 17.53 -12.47
C ILE A 188 13.81 18.03 -12.97
N ASN A 189 14.86 17.22 -12.84
CA ASN A 189 16.20 17.54 -13.32
C ASN A 189 16.56 16.59 -14.46
N ILE A 190 16.21 17.05 -15.66
CA ILE A 190 16.24 16.30 -16.92
C ILE A 190 17.56 15.53 -17.10
N ILE A 191 17.40 14.25 -17.40
CA ILE A 191 18.42 13.39 -17.98
C ILE A 191 17.93 13.06 -19.39
N ASP A 192 18.88 12.83 -20.30
CA ASP A 192 18.70 12.08 -21.56
C ASP A 192 17.47 11.14 -21.58
N ASN A 193 16.61 11.34 -22.57
CA ASN A 193 15.30 10.69 -22.76
C ASN A 193 15.38 9.15 -22.72
N ILE A 194 16.50 8.54 -23.10
CA ILE A 194 16.64 7.07 -23.12
C ILE A 194 16.71 6.51 -21.70
N LYS A 195 17.53 7.12 -20.82
CA LYS A 195 17.68 6.70 -19.42
C LYS A 195 16.41 6.96 -18.61
N GLU A 196 15.65 7.98 -19.00
CA GLU A 196 14.37 8.29 -18.36
C GLU A 196 13.38 7.11 -18.43
N LYS A 197 13.30 6.42 -19.57
CA LYS A 197 12.39 5.27 -19.73
C LYS A 197 12.71 4.10 -18.79
N GLU A 198 13.99 3.76 -18.66
CA GLU A 198 14.43 2.67 -17.79
C GLU A 198 14.18 2.98 -16.32
N ILE A 199 14.50 4.22 -15.91
CA ILE A 199 14.23 4.71 -14.56
C ILE A 199 12.72 4.74 -14.29
N ASN A 200 11.91 5.22 -15.23
CA ASN A 200 10.45 5.22 -15.11
C ASN A 200 9.90 3.81 -14.96
N HIS A 201 10.43 2.83 -15.71
CA HIS A 201 10.05 1.43 -15.56
C HIS A 201 10.38 0.90 -14.15
N LEU A 202 11.55 1.24 -13.62
CA LEU A 202 11.95 0.82 -12.28
C LEU A 202 11.09 1.51 -11.19
N ILE A 203 10.82 2.81 -11.32
CA ILE A 203 9.96 3.55 -10.39
C ILE A 203 8.55 2.96 -10.40
N THR A 204 7.93 2.79 -11.57
CA THR A 204 6.57 2.22 -11.67
C THR A 204 6.48 0.83 -11.05
N LYS A 205 7.49 -0.02 -11.26
CA LYS A 205 7.58 -1.35 -10.66
C LYS A 205 7.70 -1.31 -9.14
N GLU A 206 8.59 -0.49 -8.59
CA GLU A 206 8.82 -0.39 -7.14
C GLU A 206 7.64 0.25 -6.41
N LEU A 207 7.00 1.25 -7.02
CA LEU A 207 5.78 1.88 -6.48
C LEU A 207 4.52 1.03 -6.67
N LYS A 208 4.60 -0.05 -7.47
CA LYS A 208 3.49 -0.94 -7.88
C LYS A 208 2.32 -0.18 -8.50
N ILE A 209 2.64 0.75 -9.40
CA ILE A 209 1.66 1.57 -10.09
C ILE A 209 1.37 0.94 -11.44
N ILE A 210 0.23 0.26 -11.52
CA ILE A 210 -0.20 -0.49 -12.69
C ILE A 210 -1.64 -0.06 -12.99
N ARG A 211 -1.92 0.21 -14.27
CA ARG A 211 -3.26 0.56 -14.73
C ARG A 211 -4.27 -0.52 -14.35
N ASP A 212 -5.49 -0.08 -14.01
CA ASP A 212 -6.64 -0.89 -13.58
C ASP A 212 -6.46 -1.66 -12.25
N GLN A 213 -5.32 -1.50 -11.58
CA GLN A 213 -5.11 -2.01 -10.23
C GLN A 213 -5.56 -1.02 -9.16
N THR A 214 -5.93 -1.55 -8.00
CA THR A 214 -6.32 -0.77 -6.82
C THR A 214 -5.10 -0.10 -6.20
N LEU A 215 -5.12 1.23 -6.04
CA LEU A 215 -3.99 1.97 -5.46
C LEU A 215 -3.86 1.69 -3.96
N ASN A 216 -2.65 1.32 -3.54
CA ASN A 216 -2.31 1.15 -2.13
C ASN A 216 -1.21 2.14 -1.73
N ILE A 217 -1.53 3.03 -0.80
CA ILE A 217 -0.63 4.11 -0.39
C ILE A 217 0.62 3.60 0.32
N ASN A 218 0.51 2.49 1.06
CA ASN A 218 1.65 1.92 1.78
C ASN A 218 2.68 1.36 0.79
N ASN A 219 2.22 0.75 -0.32
CA ASN A 219 3.13 0.31 -1.38
C ASN A 219 3.86 1.50 -2.01
N LEU A 220 3.15 2.60 -2.26
CA LEU A 220 3.71 3.81 -2.86
C LEU A 220 4.76 4.45 -1.94
N GLU A 221 4.43 4.69 -0.67
CA GLU A 221 5.36 5.29 0.31
C GLU A 221 6.59 4.41 0.58
N ASN A 222 6.38 3.09 0.72
CA ASN A 222 7.48 2.16 0.92
C ASN A 222 8.37 2.08 -0.32
N GLY A 223 7.79 2.12 -1.51
CA GLY A 223 8.53 2.14 -2.76
C GLY A 223 9.36 3.42 -2.92
N ILE A 224 8.82 4.60 -2.61
CA ILE A 224 9.58 5.86 -2.59
C ILE A 224 10.74 5.77 -1.59
N THR A 225 10.47 5.30 -0.38
CA THR A 225 11.49 5.14 0.66
C THR A 225 12.60 4.20 0.22
N LYS A 226 12.24 3.08 -0.43
CA LYS A 226 13.18 2.11 -0.97
C LYS A 226 14.05 2.72 -2.08
N LEU A 227 13.44 3.41 -3.05
CA LEU A 227 14.15 4.09 -4.14
C LEU A 227 15.13 5.16 -3.61
N LYS A 228 14.75 5.91 -2.57
CA LYS A 228 15.62 6.87 -1.87
C LYS A 228 16.80 6.18 -1.18
N LYS A 229 16.54 5.11 -0.42
CA LYS A 229 17.59 4.32 0.25
C LYS A 229 18.58 3.71 -0.74
N GLN A 230 18.08 3.28 -1.89
CA GLN A 230 18.88 2.73 -2.99
C GLN A 230 19.61 3.79 -3.81
N ARG A 231 19.46 5.09 -3.46
CA ARG A 231 20.05 6.20 -4.20
C ARG A 231 19.67 6.19 -5.68
N VAL A 232 18.49 5.68 -6.02
CA VAL A 232 17.94 5.78 -7.39
C VAL A 232 17.41 7.18 -7.63
N ILE A 233 16.65 7.68 -6.65
CA ILE A 233 16.09 9.03 -6.63
C ILE A 233 16.66 9.79 -5.43
N LEU A 234 16.83 11.10 -5.60
CA LEU A 234 17.09 12.02 -4.51
C LEU A 234 15.77 12.37 -3.80
N ASP A 235 14.75 12.71 -4.59
CA ASP A 235 13.45 13.10 -4.07
C ASP A 235 12.30 12.62 -4.96
N CYS A 236 11.10 12.49 -4.38
CA CYS A 236 9.89 12.10 -5.09
C CYS A 236 8.65 12.59 -4.35
N ASN A 237 7.84 13.37 -5.04
CA ASN A 237 6.53 13.85 -4.62
C ASN A 237 5.47 13.26 -5.55
N TYR A 238 4.25 13.13 -5.04
CA TYR A 238 3.14 12.62 -5.84
C TYR A 238 1.83 13.33 -5.52
N GLN A 239 0.94 13.39 -6.52
CA GLN A 239 -0.41 13.89 -6.40
C GLN A 239 -1.38 12.85 -6.95
N ILE A 240 -2.49 12.66 -6.26
CA ILE A 240 -3.53 11.70 -6.67
C ILE A 240 -4.84 12.47 -6.83
N VAL A 241 -5.35 12.46 -8.06
CA VAL A 241 -6.60 13.13 -8.43
C VAL A 241 -7.63 12.07 -8.80
N GLN A 242 -8.81 12.16 -8.19
CA GLN A 242 -9.93 11.30 -8.54
C GLN A 242 -10.74 11.92 -9.68
N ASN A 243 -10.97 11.15 -10.74
CA ASN A 243 -11.86 11.52 -11.84
C ASN A 243 -13.00 10.48 -11.98
N ASN A 244 -13.86 10.66 -12.99
CA ASN A 244 -14.99 9.77 -13.24
C ASN A 244 -14.59 8.33 -13.62
N TYR A 245 -13.36 8.15 -14.14
CA TYR A 245 -12.84 6.87 -14.63
C TYR A 245 -11.98 6.13 -13.61
N GLY A 246 -11.46 6.81 -12.59
CA GLY A 246 -10.58 6.25 -11.58
C GLY A 246 -9.65 7.28 -10.96
N LEU A 247 -8.47 6.83 -10.57
CA LEU A 247 -7.41 7.65 -10.00
C LEU A 247 -6.36 7.97 -11.06
N LYS A 248 -6.06 9.25 -11.24
CA LYS A 248 -4.88 9.74 -11.95
C LYS A 248 -3.77 10.03 -10.95
N ILE A 249 -2.60 9.45 -11.15
CA ILE A 249 -1.43 9.64 -10.29
C ILE A 249 -0.38 10.44 -11.05
N LEU A 250 0.06 11.56 -10.49
CA LEU A 250 1.17 12.34 -11.03
C LEU A 250 2.36 12.22 -10.08
N ILE A 251 3.51 11.77 -10.59
CA ILE A 251 4.72 11.52 -9.83
C ILE A 251 5.81 12.42 -10.37
N GLN A 252 6.35 13.26 -9.49
CA GLN A 252 7.47 14.13 -9.79
C GLN A 252 8.66 13.66 -8.97
N TYR A 253 9.74 13.31 -9.64
CA TYR A 253 10.93 12.82 -8.99
C TYR A 253 12.19 13.56 -9.43
N LYS A 254 13.21 13.53 -8.58
CA LYS A 254 14.51 14.16 -8.80
C LYS A 254 15.58 13.11 -8.68
N LEU A 255 16.52 13.11 -9.60
CA LEU A 255 17.67 12.21 -9.63
C LEU A 255 18.90 12.87 -8.99
N LEU A 256 19.91 12.09 -8.58
CA LEU A 256 21.15 12.60 -7.98
C LEU A 256 22.05 13.25 -9.03
N LYS A 257 22.52 14.49 -8.83
CA LYS A 257 23.30 15.27 -9.82
C LYS A 257 24.50 14.52 -10.46
N ASN A 258 25.09 13.56 -9.75
CA ASN A 258 26.16 12.69 -10.28
C ASN A 258 25.58 11.32 -10.68
N HIS A 259 24.87 11.27 -11.80
CA HIS A 259 24.26 10.03 -12.32
C HIS A 259 25.26 8.94 -12.70
N TYR A 260 26.55 9.26 -12.77
CA TYR A 260 27.62 8.31 -13.07
C TYR A 260 27.86 7.28 -11.94
N ASP A 261 27.32 7.52 -10.74
CA ASP A 261 27.62 6.68 -9.58
C ASP A 261 26.65 5.50 -9.39
N THR A 262 25.60 5.39 -10.22
CA THR A 262 24.57 4.33 -10.13
C THR A 262 24.26 3.74 -11.51
N TYR A 263 24.77 2.54 -11.78
CA TYR A 263 24.43 1.76 -12.98
C TYR A 263 23.51 0.60 -12.61
N PHE A 264 22.37 0.51 -13.28
CA PHE A 264 21.47 -0.63 -13.17
C PHE A 264 21.99 -1.77 -14.04
N LEU A 265 22.77 -2.66 -13.44
CA LEU A 265 23.18 -3.87 -14.14
C LEU A 265 22.06 -4.91 -14.07
N ASN A 266 21.41 -5.19 -15.21
CA ASN A 266 20.57 -6.37 -15.31
C ASN A 266 21.43 -7.66 -15.26
N LYS A 267 20.81 -8.82 -15.03
CA LYS A 267 21.50 -10.12 -14.94
C LYS A 267 22.41 -10.43 -16.15
N LEU A 268 22.01 -10.03 -17.36
CA LEU A 268 22.81 -10.20 -18.59
C LEU A 268 24.05 -9.30 -18.55
N SER A 269 23.93 -8.05 -18.11
CA SER A 269 25.08 -7.14 -18.02
C SER A 269 26.12 -7.57 -16.97
N LEU A 270 25.68 -8.16 -15.84
CA LEU A 270 26.59 -8.79 -14.87
C LEU A 270 27.33 -9.99 -15.49
N TYR A 271 26.64 -10.79 -16.29
CA TYR A 271 27.26 -11.90 -17.03
C TYR A 271 28.28 -11.40 -18.06
N HIS A 272 27.97 -10.32 -18.80
CA HIS A 272 28.91 -9.73 -19.75
C HIS A 272 30.16 -9.15 -19.07
N ILE A 273 29.98 -8.47 -17.93
CA ILE A 273 31.11 -7.98 -17.12
C ILE A 273 31.94 -9.17 -16.64
N HIS A 274 31.30 -10.24 -16.14
CA HIS A 274 32.00 -11.46 -15.73
C HIS A 274 32.75 -12.13 -16.88
N SER A 275 32.13 -12.24 -18.06
CA SER A 275 32.77 -12.84 -19.24
C SER A 275 33.95 -12.00 -19.73
N ALA A 276 33.81 -10.66 -19.71
CA ALA A 276 34.88 -9.74 -20.09
C ALA A 276 36.04 -9.80 -19.09
N PHE A 277 35.73 -9.89 -17.78
CA PHE A 277 36.74 -10.11 -16.75
C PHE A 277 37.45 -11.44 -16.94
N ASN A 278 36.72 -12.52 -17.22
CA ASN A 278 37.29 -13.84 -17.47
C ASN A 278 38.15 -13.87 -18.73
N SER A 279 37.75 -13.17 -19.79
CA SER A 279 38.56 -13.08 -21.01
C SER A 279 39.84 -12.27 -20.78
N LEU A 280 39.77 -11.18 -19.99
CA LEU A 280 40.95 -10.43 -19.58
C LEU A 280 41.92 -11.28 -18.76
N ILE A 281 41.40 -12.06 -17.80
CA ILE A 281 42.21 -12.99 -17.00
C ILE A 281 42.84 -14.09 -17.88
N LYS A 282 42.12 -14.62 -18.87
CA LYS A 282 42.62 -15.69 -19.75
C LYS A 282 43.64 -15.20 -20.78
N ASN A 283 43.47 -14.00 -21.32
CA ASN A 283 44.31 -13.48 -22.40
C ASN A 283 45.51 -12.67 -21.90
N THR A 284 45.51 -12.25 -20.63
CA THR A 284 46.70 -11.60 -20.08
C THR A 284 47.67 -12.68 -19.59
N SER A 285 48.86 -12.72 -20.19
CA SER A 285 49.99 -13.60 -19.86
C SER A 285 50.61 -13.29 -18.48
N PHE A 286 49.80 -12.88 -17.50
CA PHE A 286 50.24 -12.63 -16.13
C PHE A 286 50.29 -13.93 -15.33
N LYS A 287 51.38 -14.70 -15.55
CA LYS A 287 51.79 -15.85 -14.73
C LYS A 287 52.05 -15.51 -13.24
N TYR A 288 51.97 -14.24 -12.83
CA TYR A 288 52.35 -13.79 -11.49
C TYR A 288 51.19 -13.56 -10.50
N ILE A 289 49.95 -13.87 -10.86
CA ILE A 289 48.83 -13.68 -9.93
C ILE A 289 48.52 -14.97 -9.16
N ASN A 290 49.49 -15.47 -8.38
CA ASN A 290 49.22 -16.47 -7.34
C ASN A 290 48.29 -15.92 -6.23
N PHE A 291 48.02 -14.61 -6.24
CA PHE A 291 47.14 -13.92 -5.31
C PHE A 291 45.65 -13.95 -5.73
N SER A 292 45.33 -14.30 -6.99
CA SER A 292 43.95 -14.24 -7.49
C SER A 292 43.22 -15.56 -7.46
N TYR A 293 43.83 -16.69 -7.09
CA TYR A 293 43.07 -17.93 -7.03
C TYR A 293 41.98 -17.86 -5.95
N LYS A 294 42.24 -17.27 -4.78
CA LYS A 294 41.26 -17.15 -3.69
C LYS A 294 40.19 -16.08 -3.96
N VAL A 295 40.55 -14.97 -4.60
CA VAL A 295 39.60 -13.92 -5.02
C VAL A 295 38.77 -14.41 -6.21
N TYR A 296 39.39 -15.04 -7.21
CA TYR A 296 38.72 -15.68 -8.33
C TYR A 296 37.79 -16.80 -7.86
N TYR A 297 38.22 -17.65 -6.91
CA TYR A 297 37.38 -18.70 -6.36
C TYR A 297 36.23 -18.12 -5.53
N ASN A 298 36.45 -17.09 -4.73
CA ASN A 298 35.37 -16.43 -3.99
C ASN A 298 34.41 -15.67 -4.92
N PHE A 299 34.91 -15.04 -5.98
CA PHE A 299 34.11 -14.33 -6.97
C PHE A 299 33.34 -15.32 -7.86
N ASN A 300 33.98 -16.41 -8.31
CA ASN A 300 33.32 -17.52 -9.00
C ASN A 300 32.38 -18.29 -8.08
N TYR A 301 32.65 -18.41 -6.79
CA TYR A 301 31.73 -19.02 -5.84
C TYR A 301 30.49 -18.15 -5.65
N LEU A 302 30.67 -16.82 -5.54
CA LEU A 302 29.58 -15.86 -5.53
C LEU A 302 28.79 -15.90 -6.86
N ILE A 303 29.47 -15.85 -8.01
CA ILE A 303 28.85 -15.91 -9.35
C ILE A 303 28.17 -17.27 -9.57
N ASN A 304 28.83 -18.40 -9.30
CA ASN A 304 28.25 -19.73 -9.49
C ASN A 304 27.06 -19.98 -8.55
N ASN A 305 27.09 -19.46 -7.31
CA ASN A 305 25.92 -19.49 -6.43
C ASN A 305 24.80 -18.53 -6.88
N LEU A 306 25.12 -17.49 -7.67
CA LEU A 306 24.15 -16.58 -8.30
C LEU A 306 23.61 -17.10 -9.66
N PHE A 307 24.32 -18.01 -10.34
CA PHE A 307 24.09 -18.43 -11.73
C PHE A 307 23.95 -19.96 -11.91
N ILE A 308 23.33 -20.66 -10.96
CA ILE A 308 22.91 -22.05 -11.19
C ILE A 308 21.72 -22.07 -12.15
N ASP A 309 21.98 -21.96 -13.45
CA ASP A 309 21.15 -22.52 -14.52
C ASP A 309 22.04 -22.85 -15.73
N LYS A 310 22.10 -24.14 -16.06
CA LYS A 310 23.20 -24.89 -16.68
C LYS A 310 23.43 -24.71 -18.20
N LEU A 311 22.87 -23.69 -18.86
CA LEU A 311 22.61 -23.76 -20.32
C LEU A 311 23.47 -22.90 -21.27
N VAL A 312 24.40 -22.06 -20.82
CA VAL A 312 25.02 -21.04 -21.72
C VAL A 312 26.50 -21.29 -22.09
N ASN A 313 27.12 -22.38 -21.62
CA ASN A 313 28.58 -22.55 -21.73
C ASN A 313 29.14 -22.96 -23.11
N SER A 314 28.34 -23.41 -24.08
CA SER A 314 28.90 -24.04 -25.30
C SER A 314 29.04 -23.13 -26.53
N THR A 315 28.33 -22.00 -26.62
CA THR A 315 28.27 -21.23 -27.88
C THR A 315 29.24 -20.04 -27.97
N PHE A 316 29.82 -19.59 -26.86
CA PHE A 316 30.55 -18.30 -26.82
C PHE A 316 32.07 -18.39 -26.98
N TYR A 317 32.67 -19.59 -26.98
CA TYR A 317 34.12 -19.77 -27.12
C TYR A 317 34.67 -19.32 -28.49
N LYS A 318 33.82 -19.10 -29.50
CA LYS A 318 34.24 -18.70 -30.86
C LYS A 318 34.38 -17.19 -31.08
N ILE A 319 33.83 -16.34 -30.20
CA ILE A 319 33.82 -14.87 -30.42
C ILE A 319 35.06 -14.19 -29.82
N GLY A 320 35.75 -14.84 -28.87
CA GLY A 320 36.87 -14.25 -28.12
C GLY A 320 38.18 -14.01 -28.89
N LEU A 321 38.30 -14.47 -30.15
CA LEU A 321 39.56 -14.44 -30.90
C LEU A 321 39.79 -13.17 -31.73
N ASN A 322 38.84 -12.23 -31.80
CA ASN A 322 39.00 -11.01 -32.62
C ASN A 322 39.37 -9.73 -31.83
N LEU A 323 39.58 -9.82 -30.52
CA LEU A 323 39.88 -8.64 -29.67
C LEU A 323 41.38 -8.28 -29.57
N GLU A 324 42.29 -9.14 -30.05
CA GLU A 324 43.74 -8.86 -30.02
C GLU A 324 44.15 -7.66 -30.89
N LYS A 325 43.37 -7.31 -31.91
CA LYS A 325 43.71 -6.21 -32.83
C LYS A 325 43.37 -4.80 -32.30
N ILE A 326 42.61 -4.69 -31.21
CA ILE A 326 42.22 -3.39 -30.63
C ILE A 326 43.28 -2.85 -29.65
N TYR A 327 44.19 -3.71 -29.19
CA TYR A 327 45.18 -3.39 -28.14
C TYR A 327 46.24 -2.36 -28.53
N LEU A 328 46.47 -2.11 -29.82
CA LEU A 328 47.48 -1.14 -30.26
C LEU A 328 47.00 0.32 -30.25
N TYR A 329 45.71 0.57 -30.00
CA TYR A 329 45.12 1.92 -30.02
C TYR A 329 44.76 2.50 -28.63
N SER A 330 45.00 1.78 -27.54
CA SER A 330 44.46 2.15 -26.21
C SER A 330 45.27 3.19 -25.42
N ASP A 331 46.57 3.35 -25.68
CA ASP A 331 47.42 4.21 -24.82
C ASP A 331 47.09 5.70 -24.96
N ILE A 332 46.65 6.13 -26.14
CA ILE A 332 46.25 7.53 -26.38
C ILE A 332 44.85 7.80 -25.81
N VAL A 333 43.95 6.81 -25.82
CA VAL A 333 42.57 6.92 -25.32
C VAL A 333 42.50 6.90 -23.78
N LEU A 334 43.39 6.17 -23.12
CA LEU A 334 43.43 6.06 -21.65
C LEU A 334 43.78 7.37 -20.95
N SER A 335 44.54 8.25 -21.61
CA SER A 335 44.92 9.57 -21.06
C SER A 335 43.75 10.56 -20.94
N GLN A 336 42.60 10.32 -21.57
CA GLN A 336 41.46 11.25 -21.51
C GLN A 336 40.41 10.85 -20.46
N PHE A 337 40.56 9.72 -19.77
CA PHE A 337 39.62 9.21 -18.77
C PHE A 337 40.02 9.55 -17.32
N TYR A 338 40.46 10.78 -17.06
CA TYR A 338 40.88 11.29 -15.73
C TYR A 338 39.74 11.54 -14.73
N LYS A 339 38.72 10.67 -14.64
CA LYS A 339 37.69 10.79 -13.60
C LYS A 339 37.60 9.52 -12.77
N LYS A 340 37.81 9.70 -11.46
CA LYS A 340 37.55 8.75 -10.38
C LYS A 340 36.17 8.13 -10.59
N LEU A 341 36.11 6.92 -11.15
CA LEU A 341 34.87 6.20 -11.37
C LEU A 341 34.50 5.49 -10.06
N LEU A 342 33.38 5.89 -9.48
CA LEU A 342 32.74 5.29 -8.31
C LEU A 342 31.54 4.51 -8.85
N TYR A 343 31.59 3.18 -8.82
CA TYR A 343 30.47 2.38 -9.33
C TYR A 343 29.57 1.92 -8.18
N CYS A 344 28.25 1.88 -8.36
CA CYS A 344 27.34 1.10 -7.51
C CYS A 344 26.55 0.15 -8.42
N THR A 345 26.56 -1.15 -8.11
CA THR A 345 25.79 -2.16 -8.86
C THR A 345 24.63 -2.68 -8.01
N TYR A 346 23.52 -3.04 -8.65
CA TYR A 346 22.33 -3.58 -7.97
C TYR A 346 21.81 -4.83 -8.69
N ASN A 347 21.47 -5.87 -7.93
CA ASN A 347 20.94 -7.13 -8.46
C ASN A 347 19.40 -7.10 -8.47
N LEU A 348 18.79 -7.22 -9.64
CA LEU A 348 17.33 -7.12 -9.83
C LEU A 348 16.52 -8.35 -9.36
N ASN A 349 17.16 -9.35 -8.73
CA ASN A 349 16.52 -10.62 -8.41
C ASN A 349 15.96 -10.65 -6.97
N GLN A 350 14.63 -10.68 -6.84
CA GLN A 350 13.86 -10.55 -5.58
C GLN A 350 14.15 -11.62 -4.50
N LYS A 351 14.99 -12.63 -4.75
CA LYS A 351 15.29 -13.71 -3.79
C LYS A 351 16.66 -13.58 -3.10
N GLN A 352 17.54 -12.69 -3.57
CA GLN A 352 18.87 -12.52 -2.97
C GLN A 352 19.25 -11.04 -2.91
N ASN A 353 19.61 -10.64 -1.70
CA ASN A 353 19.74 -9.28 -1.18
C ASN A 353 20.58 -8.30 -2.02
N ASP A 354 20.25 -7.01 -1.86
CA ASP A 354 20.96 -5.82 -2.30
C ASP A 354 22.47 -5.93 -2.00
N LEU A 355 23.25 -6.26 -3.03
CA LEU A 355 24.71 -6.27 -2.99
C LEU A 355 25.19 -4.96 -3.60
N LEU A 356 25.73 -4.06 -2.78
CA LEU A 356 26.28 -2.78 -3.22
C LEU A 356 27.76 -2.99 -3.50
N ILE A 357 28.17 -3.09 -4.77
CA ILE A 357 29.60 -3.13 -5.14
C ILE A 357 30.08 -1.74 -5.51
N LYS A 358 31.04 -1.23 -4.74
CA LYS A 358 31.84 -0.04 -5.01
C LYS A 358 33.19 -0.39 -5.62
N PHE A 359 33.35 -0.09 -6.89
CA PHE A 359 34.65 -0.11 -7.58
C PHE A 359 35.30 1.27 -7.52
N GLU A 360 36.58 1.33 -7.18
CA GLU A 360 37.43 2.49 -7.34
C GLU A 360 38.72 2.10 -8.07
N LEU A 361 39.06 2.83 -9.13
CA LEU A 361 40.35 2.72 -9.81
C LEU A 361 41.27 3.84 -9.30
N ASN A 362 42.38 3.46 -8.67
CA ASN A 362 43.44 4.34 -8.23
C ASN A 362 44.68 4.12 -9.09
N PHE A 363 44.80 4.86 -10.19
CA PHE A 363 45.92 4.73 -11.12
C PHE A 363 47.27 5.15 -10.53
N ARG A 364 47.32 6.07 -9.55
CA ARG A 364 48.58 6.44 -8.87
C ARG A 364 49.22 5.27 -8.13
N LYS A 365 48.40 4.34 -7.66
CA LYS A 365 48.82 3.11 -6.98
C LYS A 365 48.60 1.88 -7.84
N TYR A 366 48.15 2.09 -9.08
CA TYR A 366 47.66 1.04 -9.98
C TYR A 366 46.81 -0.02 -9.26
N GLN A 367 45.82 0.44 -8.51
CA GLN A 367 44.99 -0.40 -7.65
C GLN A 367 43.53 -0.31 -8.08
N ILE A 368 42.83 -1.45 -8.08
CA ILE A 368 41.37 -1.50 -8.20
C ILE A 368 40.80 -1.93 -6.84
N SER A 369 40.22 -1.00 -6.09
CA SER A 369 39.47 -1.36 -4.87
C SER A 369 38.08 -1.82 -5.26
N LEU A 370 37.70 -3.05 -4.86
CA LEU A 370 36.35 -3.56 -4.96
C LEU A 370 35.80 -3.72 -3.55
N SER A 371 35.08 -2.71 -3.08
CA SER A 371 34.33 -2.80 -1.83
C SER A 371 32.94 -3.33 -2.13
N TYR A 372 32.42 -4.26 -1.34
CA TYR A 372 31.02 -4.63 -1.44
C TYR A 372 30.37 -4.71 -0.07
N SER A 373 29.13 -4.24 0.03
CA SER A 373 28.31 -4.42 1.23
C SER A 373 27.17 -5.40 0.92
N SER A 374 27.07 -6.44 1.74
CA SER A 374 26.01 -7.44 1.68
C SER A 374 25.20 -7.38 2.97
N SER A 375 23.87 -7.22 2.85
CA SER A 375 22.96 -7.15 3.99
C SER A 375 22.70 -8.50 4.67
N ARG A 376 23.46 -9.57 4.41
CA ARG A 376 23.29 -10.89 5.08
C ARG A 376 24.23 -11.18 6.24
N ILE A 377 25.22 -10.33 6.53
CA ILE A 377 26.10 -10.51 7.69
C ILE A 377 25.47 -9.77 8.88
N TYR A 378 24.30 -10.23 9.33
CA TYR A 378 23.48 -9.54 10.34
C TYR A 378 23.49 -10.20 11.72
N LEU A 379 24.49 -11.03 12.02
CA LEU A 379 24.58 -11.65 13.34
C LEU A 379 25.63 -11.04 14.27
N TYR A 380 26.72 -10.41 13.77
CA TYR A 380 27.68 -9.73 14.65
C TYR A 380 28.39 -8.59 13.89
N ASN A 381 27.94 -7.35 14.12
CA ASN A 381 28.48 -6.08 13.58
C ASN A 381 28.48 -5.92 12.05
N TYR A 382 28.30 -4.68 11.58
CA TYR A 382 28.48 -4.34 10.16
C TYR A 382 29.92 -4.67 9.75
N CYS A 383 30.12 -5.78 9.04
CA CYS A 383 31.38 -6.02 8.35
C CYS A 383 31.34 -5.29 7.01
N ASP A 384 31.93 -4.08 6.97
CA ASP A 384 32.44 -3.52 5.72
C ASP A 384 33.63 -4.40 5.28
N SER A 385 33.35 -5.49 4.57
CA SER A 385 34.39 -6.29 3.94
C SER A 385 34.92 -5.54 2.72
N GLN A 386 36.06 -4.86 2.88
CA GLN A 386 36.81 -4.28 1.76
C GLN A 386 37.71 -5.35 1.15
N ALA A 387 37.50 -5.67 -0.13
CA ALA A 387 38.44 -6.45 -0.92
C ALA A 387 39.22 -5.49 -1.84
N SER A 388 40.44 -5.12 -1.47
CA SER A 388 41.31 -4.34 -2.34
C SER A 388 42.08 -5.26 -3.30
N LEU A 389 41.81 -5.16 -4.60
CA LEU A 389 42.56 -5.85 -5.64
C LEU A 389 43.67 -4.92 -6.15
N HIS A 390 44.91 -5.14 -5.72
CA HIS A 390 46.06 -4.39 -6.23
C HIS A 390 46.50 -5.02 -7.56
N ILE A 391 46.22 -4.36 -8.69
CA ILE A 391 46.50 -4.95 -10.00
C ILE A 391 47.94 -4.67 -10.47
N PHE A 392 48.61 -3.60 -10.02
CA PHE A 392 49.97 -3.32 -10.51
C PHE A 392 51.01 -2.89 -9.46
N LYS A 393 51.07 -3.56 -8.29
CA LYS A 393 52.20 -3.35 -7.37
C LYS A 393 53.56 -3.81 -7.94
N ALA A 394 53.55 -4.70 -8.94
CA ALA A 394 54.75 -5.30 -9.52
C ALA A 394 55.48 -4.42 -10.57
N ILE A 395 54.84 -3.37 -11.11
CA ILE A 395 55.50 -2.47 -12.09
C ILE A 395 56.46 -1.52 -11.36
N GLN A 396 56.08 -0.99 -10.20
CA GLN A 396 56.96 -0.14 -9.37
C GLN A 396 58.22 -0.88 -8.87
N GLU A 397 58.12 -2.18 -8.59
CA GLU A 397 59.29 -2.98 -8.18
C GLU A 397 60.26 -3.20 -9.36
N LYS A 398 59.77 -3.23 -10.60
CA LYS A 398 60.59 -3.33 -11.81
C LYS A 398 61.21 -1.99 -12.21
N ASP A 399 60.46 -0.89 -12.11
CA ASP A 399 60.97 0.45 -12.42
C ASP A 399 62.08 0.88 -11.44
N ASN A 400 61.95 0.51 -10.15
CA ASN A 400 63.01 0.75 -9.17
C ASN A 400 64.26 -0.12 -9.38
N GLN A 401 64.13 -1.31 -9.97
CA GLN A 401 65.29 -2.14 -10.36
C GLN A 401 65.97 -1.62 -11.64
N ILE A 402 65.22 -1.04 -12.57
CA ILE A 402 65.78 -0.43 -13.79
C ILE A 402 66.55 0.86 -13.46
N PHE A 403 66.07 1.66 -12.51
CA PHE A 403 66.78 2.87 -12.05
C PHE A 403 68.02 2.60 -11.17
N GLN A 404 68.15 1.39 -10.59
CA GLN A 404 69.38 0.98 -9.87
C GLN A 404 70.45 0.37 -10.78
N LEU A 405 70.15 0.12 -12.06
CA LEU A 405 71.10 -0.38 -13.06
C LEU A 405 71.61 0.71 -14.01
N SER A 406 71.26 1.98 -13.76
CA SER A 406 71.67 3.14 -14.57
C SER A 406 72.25 4.29 -13.73
N LEU A 407 73.07 3.94 -12.74
CA LEU A 407 74.07 4.78 -12.04
C LEU A 407 75.28 3.87 -11.76
#